data_AF-A0AAV8X432-F1
#
_entry.id   AF-A0AAV8X432-F1
#
_cell.length_a   1.000
_cell.length_b   1.000
_cell.length_c   1.000
_cell.angle_alpha   90.00
_cell.angle_beta   90.00
_cell.angle_gamma   90.00
#
_symmetry.space_group_name_H-M   'P 1'
#
loop_
_entity.id
_entity.type
_entity.pdbx_description
1 polymer ?
#
loop_
_entity_poly.entity_id
_entity_poly.type
_entity_poly.pdbx_seq_one_letter_code
_entity_poly.pdbx_strand_id
1 'polypeptide(L)'
;MKRLGSYADLISVLKPEHFDNTIEAVKSVSRFDVSTRNFGAASLALHFRTTLINLCDLASKLILRRKIPHFSHDIDKMLTHLERFKNLVDTQWATEIGSLALKDLNEKSATKPKLLPVTEDIIKLVKLVENKSEEAYKILTVTKDSNAYRILSETVLVATILHNRKRVGDVQYLEWKSFREQFESNNTVLQTEIANSLTENERILTQNYRRIVSIGKGSRPVTILIPKKILPQDVYQIAKVSKILLLMEKGNAAKYKNKTLEEIDIDMDEIESLSNENDNSKNLQQNNNNGQEEMTESPKIEGRFEMLQEESHNNISTFNKLDISSVGCPQKKVSRQQWTTNQKTMMKQYFKYQIRAKKAPRKNECETFVNIYENDFRGVSWTKVKTFVYNEYRLHSE
;
A
#
# COMPACT_ATOMS: atom_id res chain seq x y z
N MET A 1 -12.12 17.88 -37.57
CA MET A 1 -10.96 16.95 -37.59
C MET A 1 -10.33 17.01 -38.97
N LYS A 2 -9.04 17.36 -39.07
CA LYS A 2 -8.31 17.22 -40.33
C LYS A 2 -8.14 15.71 -40.61
N ARG A 3 -8.39 15.26 -41.83
CA ARG A 3 -8.05 13.88 -42.22
C ARG A 3 -6.54 13.83 -42.45
N LEU A 4 -5.83 13.07 -41.60
CA LEU A 4 -4.38 12.89 -41.66
C LEU A 4 -3.94 11.88 -42.73
N GLY A 5 -4.91 11.17 -43.34
CA GLY A 5 -4.70 10.23 -44.43
C GLY A 5 -5.98 9.46 -44.76
N SER A 6 -5.96 8.73 -45.89
CA SER A 6 -6.98 7.74 -46.25
C SER A 6 -6.31 6.37 -46.29
N TYR A 7 -6.70 5.48 -45.39
CA TYR A 7 -6.08 4.17 -45.21
C TYR A 7 -7.12 3.08 -45.45
N ALA A 8 -6.73 2.03 -46.18
CA ALA A 8 -7.62 0.93 -46.50
C ALA A 8 -7.94 0.07 -45.25
N ASP A 9 -6.90 -0.20 -44.44
CA ASP A 9 -6.99 -1.05 -43.25
C ASP A 9 -6.13 -0.53 -42.11
N LEU A 10 -6.43 -0.95 -40.87
CA LEU A 10 -5.63 -0.61 -39.68
C LEU A 10 -4.15 -1.03 -39.83
N ILE A 11 -3.89 -2.18 -40.45
CA ILE A 11 -2.52 -2.69 -40.67
C ILE A 11 -1.74 -1.77 -41.62
N SER A 12 -2.43 -1.12 -42.57
CA SER A 12 -1.78 -0.19 -43.50
C SER A 12 -1.28 1.08 -42.82
N VAL A 13 -1.84 1.43 -41.65
CA VAL A 13 -1.42 2.57 -40.81
C VAL A 13 -0.16 2.25 -40.01
N LEU A 14 0.07 0.98 -39.65
CA LEU A 14 1.19 0.54 -38.81
C LEU A 14 2.50 0.38 -39.60
N LYS A 15 2.83 1.40 -40.41
CA LYS A 15 4.06 1.49 -41.18
C LYS A 15 4.94 2.60 -40.63
N PRO A 16 6.28 2.43 -40.65
CA PRO A 16 7.23 3.48 -40.23
C PRO A 16 6.97 4.84 -40.89
N GLU A 17 6.59 4.84 -42.18
CA GLU A 17 6.28 6.04 -42.98
C GLU A 17 5.11 6.88 -42.43
N HIS A 18 4.26 6.30 -41.58
CA HIS A 18 3.08 6.98 -41.03
C HIS A 18 3.22 7.27 -39.53
N PHE A 19 4.44 7.15 -38.99
CA PHE A 19 4.70 7.44 -37.59
C PHE A 19 4.33 8.87 -37.22
N ASP A 20 4.74 9.87 -38.01
CA ASP A 20 4.45 11.28 -37.73
C ASP A 20 2.94 11.58 -37.76
N ASN A 21 2.22 11.00 -38.72
CA ASN A 21 0.75 11.09 -38.79
C ASN A 21 0.09 10.46 -37.56
N THR A 22 0.67 9.38 -37.03
CA THR A 22 0.20 8.72 -35.80
C THR A 22 0.42 9.62 -34.59
N ILE A 23 1.58 10.28 -34.50
CA ILE A 23 1.89 11.25 -33.44
C ILE A 23 0.93 12.44 -33.49
N GLU A 24 0.65 12.99 -34.67
CA GLU A 24 -0.32 14.08 -34.83
C GLU A 24 -1.75 13.64 -34.48
N ALA A 25 -2.16 12.43 -34.88
CA ALA A 25 -3.44 11.86 -34.50
C ALA A 25 -3.57 11.71 -32.98
N VAL A 26 -2.51 11.22 -32.32
CA VAL A 26 -2.47 11.05 -30.86
C VAL A 26 -2.53 12.41 -30.16
N LYS A 27 -1.79 13.41 -30.65
CA LYS A 27 -1.88 14.80 -30.16
C LYS A 27 -3.30 15.35 -30.29
N SER A 28 -3.97 15.10 -31.43
CA SER A 28 -5.37 15.52 -31.61
C SER A 28 -6.33 14.80 -30.65
N VAL A 29 -6.20 13.49 -30.44
CA VAL A 29 -7.10 12.70 -29.58
C VAL A 29 -6.88 13.02 -28.10
N SER A 30 -5.63 13.21 -27.69
CA SER A 30 -5.26 13.60 -26.33
C SER A 30 -5.50 15.10 -26.03
N ARG A 31 -6.05 15.85 -26.99
CA ARG A 31 -6.34 17.29 -26.90
C ARG A 31 -5.09 18.10 -26.53
N PHE A 32 -4.03 17.89 -27.28
CA PHE A 32 -2.79 18.66 -27.16
C PHE A 32 -3.03 20.09 -27.63
N ASP A 33 -2.70 21.05 -26.77
CA ASP A 33 -2.72 22.46 -27.10
C ASP A 33 -1.30 22.92 -27.44
N VAL A 34 -1.12 23.40 -28.67
CA VAL A 34 0.16 23.85 -29.20
C VAL A 34 0.64 25.11 -28.47
N SER A 35 -0.28 25.98 -28.04
CA SER A 35 0.06 27.26 -27.41
C SER A 35 0.59 27.08 -25.99
N THR A 36 -0.06 26.23 -25.19
CA THR A 36 0.31 25.96 -23.80
C THR A 36 1.25 24.75 -23.64
N ARG A 37 1.47 23.97 -24.70
CA ARG A 37 2.23 22.70 -24.72
C ARG A 37 1.73 21.68 -23.69
N ASN A 38 0.42 21.69 -23.41
CA ASN A 38 -0.22 20.81 -22.44
C ASN A 38 -1.23 19.86 -23.10
N PHE A 39 -1.52 18.74 -22.45
CA PHE A 39 -2.48 17.75 -22.92
C PHE A 39 -3.78 17.82 -22.11
N GLY A 40 -4.94 17.95 -22.77
CA GLY A 40 -6.22 17.79 -22.07
C GLY A 40 -6.36 16.42 -21.39
N ALA A 41 -5.84 15.36 -22.01
CA ALA A 41 -5.84 14.00 -21.49
C ALA A 41 -4.43 13.35 -21.56
N ALA A 42 -3.51 13.81 -20.70
CA ALA A 42 -2.11 13.35 -20.67
C ALA A 42 -1.96 11.83 -20.43
N SER A 43 -2.81 11.24 -19.58
CA SER A 43 -2.81 9.79 -19.32
C SER A 43 -3.11 8.97 -20.58
N LEU A 44 -4.03 9.45 -21.41
CA LEU A 44 -4.38 8.79 -22.67
C LEU A 44 -3.18 8.80 -23.64
N ALA A 45 -2.47 9.93 -23.72
CA ALA A 45 -1.26 10.05 -24.53
C ALA A 45 -0.17 9.06 -24.09
N LEU A 46 -0.02 8.78 -22.79
CA LEU A 46 0.91 7.75 -22.29
C LEU A 46 0.46 6.33 -22.65
N HIS A 47 -0.84 6.04 -22.53
CA HIS A 47 -1.40 4.72 -22.84
C HIS A 47 -1.40 4.36 -24.33
N PHE A 48 -1.32 5.35 -25.23
CA PHE A 48 -1.21 5.08 -26.66
C PHE A 48 0.06 4.31 -27.02
N ARG A 49 1.19 4.52 -26.30
CA ARG A 49 2.42 3.75 -26.50
C ARG A 49 2.17 2.25 -26.37
N THR A 50 1.64 1.83 -25.22
CA THR A 50 1.39 0.41 -24.94
C THR A 50 0.34 -0.16 -25.86
N THR A 51 -0.69 0.62 -26.21
CA THR A 51 -1.75 0.20 -27.12
C THR A 51 -1.20 -0.05 -28.53
N LEU A 52 -0.38 0.85 -29.06
CA LEU A 52 0.23 0.70 -30.39
C LEU A 52 1.20 -0.49 -30.46
N ILE A 53 2.00 -0.70 -29.41
CA ILE A 53 2.88 -1.89 -29.32
C ILE A 53 2.05 -3.17 -29.32
N ASN A 54 1.00 -3.22 -28.49
CA ASN A 54 0.11 -4.37 -28.44
C ASN A 54 -0.61 -4.62 -29.76
N LEU A 55 -1.00 -3.55 -30.48
CA LEU A 55 -1.58 -3.65 -31.81
C LEU A 55 -0.59 -4.22 -32.83
N CYS A 56 0.68 -3.80 -32.79
CA CYS A 56 1.72 -4.37 -33.64
C CYS A 56 1.93 -5.85 -33.34
N ASP A 57 2.02 -6.23 -32.07
CA ASP A 57 2.19 -7.64 -31.65
C ASP A 57 0.97 -8.49 -32.02
N LEU A 58 -0.24 -7.94 -31.91
CA LEU A 58 -1.47 -8.60 -32.32
C LEU A 58 -1.51 -8.78 -33.84
N ALA A 59 -1.20 -7.74 -34.61
CA ALA A 59 -1.14 -7.79 -36.06
C ALA A 59 -0.13 -8.84 -36.54
N SER A 60 1.09 -8.83 -36.00
CA SER A 60 2.11 -9.83 -36.29
C SER A 60 1.64 -11.26 -36.00
N LYS A 61 0.97 -11.49 -34.86
CA LYS A 61 0.40 -12.81 -34.52
C LYS A 61 -0.71 -13.23 -35.48
N LEU A 62 -1.57 -12.32 -35.91
CA LEU A 62 -2.66 -12.63 -36.85
C LEU A 62 -2.13 -12.98 -38.25
N ILE A 63 -1.10 -12.25 -38.70
CA ILE A 63 -0.39 -12.50 -39.95
C ILE A 63 0.29 -13.89 -39.91
N LEU A 64 1.05 -14.18 -38.86
CA LEU A 64 1.73 -15.48 -38.69
C LEU A 64 0.76 -16.66 -38.62
N ARG A 65 -0.40 -16.48 -38.00
CA ARG A 65 -1.45 -17.52 -37.90
C ARG A 65 -2.29 -17.67 -39.16
N ARG A 66 -2.01 -16.91 -40.23
CA ARG A 66 -2.74 -16.92 -41.51
C ARG A 66 -4.26 -16.77 -41.35
N LYS A 67 -4.70 -16.04 -40.32
CA LYS A 67 -6.14 -15.82 -40.04
C LYS A 67 -6.74 -14.67 -40.85
N ILE A 68 -5.96 -14.08 -41.77
CA ILE A 68 -6.38 -12.94 -42.57
C ILE A 68 -6.52 -13.41 -44.04
N PRO A 69 -7.75 -13.49 -44.59
CA PRO A 69 -8.03 -14.17 -45.86
C PRO A 69 -7.44 -13.55 -47.14
N HIS A 70 -6.90 -12.33 -47.10
CA HIS A 70 -6.57 -11.54 -48.30
C HIS A 70 -5.10 -11.14 -48.48
N PHE A 71 -4.16 -11.68 -47.67
CA PHE A 71 -2.76 -11.26 -47.72
C PHE A 71 -1.84 -12.42 -48.11
N SER A 72 -1.51 -12.53 -49.41
CA SER A 72 -0.79 -13.70 -49.94
C SER A 72 0.60 -13.41 -50.54
N HIS A 73 1.09 -12.17 -50.61
CA HIS A 73 2.33 -11.90 -51.37
C HIS A 73 3.44 -11.05 -50.73
N ASP A 74 3.34 -10.60 -49.47
CA ASP A 74 4.44 -9.83 -48.84
C ASP A 74 4.44 -9.93 -47.29
N ILE A 75 4.33 -11.16 -46.76
CA ILE A 75 4.26 -11.41 -45.32
C ILE A 75 5.52 -10.89 -44.59
N ASP A 76 6.71 -11.22 -45.10
CA ASP A 76 7.98 -10.88 -44.45
C ASP A 76 8.25 -9.38 -44.44
N LYS A 77 7.93 -8.69 -45.54
CA LYS A 77 8.01 -7.22 -45.59
C LYS A 77 7.07 -6.60 -44.58
N MET A 78 5.83 -7.08 -44.46
CA MET A 78 4.86 -6.55 -43.52
C MET A 78 5.29 -6.75 -42.06
N LEU A 79 5.79 -7.94 -41.71
CA LEU A 79 6.36 -8.21 -40.39
C LEU A 79 7.52 -7.26 -40.09
N THR A 80 8.39 -7.05 -41.08
CA THR A 80 9.51 -6.09 -40.97
C THR A 80 9.02 -4.65 -40.74
N HIS A 81 7.96 -4.23 -41.44
CA HIS A 81 7.37 -2.89 -41.25
C HIS A 81 6.77 -2.74 -39.84
N LEU A 82 6.04 -3.75 -39.35
CA LEU A 82 5.46 -3.75 -38.01
C LEU A 82 6.54 -3.71 -36.93
N GLU A 83 7.62 -4.47 -37.09
CA GLU A 83 8.74 -4.49 -36.14
C GLU A 83 9.50 -3.16 -36.14
N ARG A 84 9.76 -2.58 -37.32
CA ARG A 84 10.36 -1.24 -37.44
C ARG A 84 9.47 -0.16 -36.82
N PHE A 85 8.15 -0.22 -37.05
CA PHE A 85 7.20 0.73 -36.45
C PHE A 85 7.16 0.60 -34.93
N LYS A 86 7.11 -0.64 -34.41
CA LYS A 86 7.20 -0.91 -32.97
C LYS A 86 8.48 -0.33 -32.37
N ASN A 87 9.62 -0.52 -33.03
CA ASN A 87 10.91 0.05 -32.59
C ASN A 87 10.90 1.58 -32.59
N LEU A 88 10.25 2.22 -33.58
CA LEU A 88 10.07 3.68 -33.58
C LEU A 88 9.20 4.15 -32.41
N VAL A 89 8.09 3.46 -32.13
CA VAL A 89 7.26 3.74 -30.97
C VAL A 89 8.04 3.54 -29.66
N ASP A 90 8.88 2.51 -29.55
CA ASP A 90 9.65 2.30 -28.33
C ASP A 90 10.73 3.37 -28.11
N THR A 91 11.39 3.82 -29.18
CA THR A 91 12.53 4.75 -29.12
C THR A 91 12.11 6.22 -29.08
N GLN A 92 11.19 6.65 -29.95
CA GLN A 92 10.87 8.07 -30.16
C GLN A 92 9.64 8.54 -29.37
N TRP A 93 8.82 7.63 -28.84
CA TRP A 93 7.60 8.04 -28.14
C TRP A 93 7.88 8.88 -26.90
N ALA A 94 8.95 8.57 -26.16
CA ALA A 94 9.33 9.31 -24.97
C ALA A 94 9.69 10.77 -25.28
N THR A 95 10.36 11.02 -26.40
CA THR A 95 10.77 12.37 -26.81
C THR A 95 9.60 13.16 -27.41
N GLU A 96 8.76 12.51 -28.22
CA GLU A 96 7.68 13.19 -28.95
C GLU A 96 6.46 13.57 -28.09
N ILE A 97 6.05 12.66 -27.21
CA ILE A 97 4.80 12.79 -26.44
C ILE A 97 4.99 12.41 -24.98
N GLY A 98 5.70 11.29 -24.72
CA GLY A 98 5.70 10.62 -23.43
C GLY A 98 6.26 11.45 -22.28
N SER A 99 7.40 12.11 -22.46
CA SER A 99 8.02 12.95 -21.43
C SER A 99 7.15 14.16 -21.08
N LEU A 100 6.59 14.84 -22.09
CA LEU A 100 5.72 15.99 -21.92
C LEU A 100 4.38 15.59 -21.27
N ALA A 101 3.78 14.49 -21.71
CA ALA A 101 2.57 13.95 -21.11
C ALA A 101 2.78 13.51 -19.66
N LEU A 102 3.93 12.91 -19.33
CA LEU A 102 4.26 12.52 -17.96
C LEU A 102 4.45 13.74 -17.05
N LYS A 103 5.15 14.77 -17.55
CA LYS A 103 5.31 16.04 -16.84
C LYS A 103 3.94 16.66 -16.53
N ASP A 104 3.10 16.83 -17.54
CA ASP A 104 1.76 17.42 -17.41
C ASP A 104 0.87 16.62 -16.45
N LEU A 105 0.93 15.28 -16.51
CA LEU A 105 0.21 14.41 -15.57
C LEU A 105 0.68 14.63 -14.13
N ASN A 106 1.99 14.70 -13.90
CA ASN A 106 2.56 14.89 -12.57
C ASN A 106 2.20 16.28 -12.00
N GLU A 107 2.30 17.34 -12.81
CA GLU A 107 1.93 18.70 -12.42
C GLU A 107 0.43 18.81 -12.09
N LYS A 108 -0.44 18.21 -12.89
CA LYS A 108 -1.88 18.10 -12.61
C LYS A 108 -2.18 17.29 -11.35
N SER A 109 -1.41 16.23 -11.10
CA SER A 109 -1.57 15.41 -9.91
C SER A 109 -1.10 16.11 -8.63
N ALA A 110 -0.10 16.99 -8.75
CA ALA A 110 0.45 17.76 -7.63
C ALA A 110 -0.43 18.96 -7.25
N THR A 111 -1.03 19.62 -8.24
CA THR A 111 -1.93 20.76 -8.03
C THR A 111 -3.29 20.35 -7.49
N LYS A 112 -3.74 19.13 -7.81
CA LYS A 112 -5.02 18.61 -7.32
C LYS A 112 -4.93 18.33 -5.80
N PRO A 113 -5.74 19.00 -4.95
CA PRO A 113 -5.76 18.69 -3.54
C PRO A 113 -6.23 17.25 -3.34
N LYS A 114 -5.47 16.47 -2.56
CA LYS A 114 -5.93 15.16 -2.09
C LYS A 114 -7.03 15.41 -1.07
N LEU A 115 -8.28 15.37 -1.54
CA LEU A 115 -9.46 15.36 -0.68
C LEU A 115 -9.44 14.05 0.12
N LEU A 116 -8.90 14.13 1.33
CA LEU A 116 -9.10 13.07 2.31
C LEU A 116 -10.53 13.20 2.83
N PRO A 117 -11.27 12.09 3.01
CA PRO A 117 -12.56 12.16 3.67
C PRO A 117 -12.37 12.80 5.05
N VAL A 118 -13.15 13.83 5.34
CA VAL A 118 -13.11 14.49 6.65
C VAL A 118 -13.50 13.47 7.70
N THR A 119 -12.83 13.48 8.86
CA THR A 119 -13.13 12.57 9.97
C THR A 119 -14.62 12.56 10.32
N GLU A 120 -15.27 13.72 10.22
CA GLU A 120 -16.71 13.89 10.39
C GLU A 120 -17.54 13.02 9.45
N ASP A 121 -17.17 12.94 8.17
CA ASP A 121 -17.91 12.16 7.18
C ASP A 121 -17.73 10.65 7.39
N ILE A 122 -16.55 10.24 7.84
CA ILE A 122 -16.30 8.85 8.24
C ILE A 122 -17.17 8.49 9.44
N ILE A 123 -17.23 9.36 10.45
CA ILE A 123 -18.06 9.15 11.64
C ILE A 123 -19.55 9.08 11.26
N LYS A 124 -20.02 10.00 10.40
CA LYS A 124 -21.41 9.98 9.89
C LYS A 124 -21.72 8.67 9.16
N LEU A 125 -20.80 8.19 8.31
CA LEU A 125 -20.96 6.93 7.59
C LEU A 125 -21.02 5.74 8.56
N VAL A 126 -20.10 5.65 9.53
CA VAL A 126 -20.08 4.56 10.52
C VAL A 126 -21.38 4.53 11.31
N LYS A 127 -21.83 5.66 11.85
CA LYS A 127 -23.10 5.77 12.59
C LYS A 127 -24.30 5.36 11.73
N LEU A 128 -24.32 5.77 10.46
CA LEU A 128 -25.39 5.39 9.54
C LEU A 128 -25.41 3.89 9.28
N VAL A 129 -24.24 3.27 9.12
CA VAL A 129 -24.12 1.82 8.91
C VAL A 129 -24.57 1.05 10.15
N GLU A 130 -24.15 1.49 11.35
CA GLU A 130 -24.57 0.91 12.63
C GLU A 130 -26.09 0.99 12.80
N ASN A 131 -26.69 2.18 12.70
CA ASN A 131 -28.13 2.37 12.85
C ASN A 131 -28.94 1.53 11.87
N LYS A 132 -28.58 1.54 10.57
CA LYS A 132 -29.27 0.74 9.56
C LYS A 132 -29.11 -0.76 9.80
N SER A 133 -27.95 -1.20 10.28
CA SER A 133 -27.72 -2.61 10.59
C SER A 133 -28.58 -3.07 11.77
N GLU A 134 -28.72 -2.25 12.81
CA GLU A 134 -29.56 -2.55 13.97
C GLU A 134 -31.06 -2.56 13.62
N GLU A 135 -31.53 -1.58 12.86
CA GLU A 135 -32.91 -1.52 12.37
C GLU A 135 -33.24 -2.75 11.53
N ALA A 136 -32.39 -3.08 10.55
CA ALA A 136 -32.57 -4.26 9.71
C ALA A 136 -32.53 -5.56 10.53
N TYR A 137 -31.63 -5.65 11.51
CA TYR A 137 -31.55 -6.81 12.40
C TYR A 137 -32.82 -6.98 13.25
N LYS A 138 -33.34 -5.90 13.85
CA LYS A 138 -34.60 -5.91 14.61
C LYS A 138 -35.80 -6.31 13.74
N ILE A 139 -35.84 -5.86 12.48
CA ILE A 139 -36.90 -6.25 11.55
C ILE A 139 -36.78 -7.75 11.23
N LEU A 140 -35.56 -8.26 11.00
CA LEU A 140 -35.32 -9.67 10.67
C LEU A 140 -35.62 -10.65 11.81
N THR A 141 -35.46 -10.23 13.06
CA THR A 141 -35.81 -11.06 14.22
C THR A 141 -37.31 -11.21 14.40
N VAL A 142 -38.10 -10.19 14.03
CA VAL A 142 -39.58 -10.21 14.13
C VAL A 142 -40.22 -10.76 12.86
N THR A 143 -39.72 -10.37 11.69
CA THR A 143 -40.29 -10.68 10.38
C THR A 143 -39.19 -11.14 9.41
N LYS A 144 -39.42 -12.22 8.67
CA LYS A 144 -38.44 -12.71 7.67
C LYS A 144 -38.51 -11.93 6.36
N ASP A 145 -38.33 -10.60 6.45
CA ASP A 145 -38.37 -9.71 5.30
C ASP A 145 -37.09 -9.80 4.44
N SER A 146 -37.27 -9.83 3.12
CA SER A 146 -36.15 -9.91 2.16
C SER A 146 -35.40 -8.59 2.02
N ASN A 147 -36.11 -7.45 2.13
CA ASN A 147 -35.46 -6.14 2.02
C ASN A 147 -34.56 -5.87 3.23
N ALA A 148 -35.03 -6.18 4.43
CA ALA A 148 -34.22 -6.10 5.65
C ALA A 148 -32.95 -6.97 5.55
N TYR A 149 -33.04 -8.18 4.99
CA TYR A 149 -31.87 -9.04 4.75
C TYR A 149 -30.86 -8.40 3.79
N ARG A 150 -31.33 -7.82 2.69
CA ARG A 150 -30.46 -7.09 1.75
C ARG A 150 -29.75 -5.93 2.44
N ILE A 151 -30.49 -5.09 3.17
CA ILE A 151 -29.91 -3.94 3.90
C ILE A 151 -28.88 -4.41 4.92
N LEU A 152 -29.17 -5.49 5.65
CA LEU A 152 -28.21 -6.07 6.59
C LEU A 152 -26.95 -6.58 5.88
N SER A 153 -27.09 -7.30 4.76
CA SER A 153 -25.92 -7.78 4.01
C SER A 153 -25.06 -6.63 3.46
N GLU A 154 -25.68 -5.56 2.95
CA GLU A 154 -24.98 -4.37 2.44
C GLU A 154 -24.25 -3.63 3.56
N THR A 155 -24.89 -3.44 4.70
CA THR A 155 -24.29 -2.77 5.87
C THR A 155 -23.13 -3.60 6.44
N VAL A 156 -23.26 -4.93 6.52
CA VAL A 156 -22.17 -5.83 6.94
C VAL A 156 -20.99 -5.79 5.96
N LEU A 157 -21.25 -5.75 4.65
CA LEU A 157 -20.21 -5.60 3.64
C LEU A 157 -19.45 -4.28 3.82
N VAL A 158 -20.16 -3.17 3.98
CA VAL A 158 -19.57 -1.84 4.20
C VAL A 158 -18.76 -1.82 5.50
N ALA A 159 -19.32 -2.33 6.60
CA ALA A 159 -18.63 -2.40 7.89
C ALA A 159 -17.33 -3.22 7.79
N THR A 160 -17.37 -4.37 7.11
CA THR A 160 -16.20 -5.23 6.91
C THR A 160 -15.12 -4.55 6.06
N ILE A 161 -15.53 -3.83 5.01
CA ILE A 161 -14.63 -3.05 4.14
C ILE A 161 -13.95 -1.93 4.93
N LEU A 162 -14.73 -1.14 5.69
CA LEU A 162 -14.24 -0.03 6.50
C LEU A 162 -13.27 -0.51 7.58
N HIS A 163 -13.63 -1.57 8.29
CA HIS A 163 -12.83 -2.15 9.36
C HIS A 163 -11.47 -2.66 8.84
N ASN A 164 -11.46 -3.37 7.72
CA ASN A 164 -10.25 -3.95 7.16
C ASN A 164 -9.46 -3.01 6.24
N ARG A 165 -10.02 -1.84 5.90
CA ARG A 165 -9.50 -0.88 4.90
C ARG A 165 -9.14 -1.59 3.58
N LYS A 166 -9.99 -2.49 3.13
CA LYS A 166 -9.80 -3.30 1.91
C LYS A 166 -10.60 -2.74 0.74
N ARG A 167 -10.26 -3.15 -0.48
CA ARG A 167 -11.07 -2.81 -1.66
C ARG A 167 -12.34 -3.66 -1.65
N VAL A 168 -13.41 -3.18 -2.29
CA VAL A 168 -14.68 -3.93 -2.38
C VAL A 168 -14.48 -5.35 -2.92
N GLY A 169 -13.66 -5.52 -3.96
CA GLY A 169 -13.37 -6.82 -4.55
C GLY A 169 -12.54 -7.76 -3.67
N ASP A 170 -11.94 -7.28 -2.58
CA ASP A 170 -11.23 -8.14 -1.64
C ASP A 170 -12.21 -8.85 -0.69
N VAL A 171 -13.38 -8.24 -0.44
CA VAL A 171 -14.38 -8.73 0.52
C VAL A 171 -15.59 -9.36 -0.19
N GLN A 172 -16.05 -8.77 -1.29
CA GLN A 172 -17.25 -9.22 -2.02
C GLN A 172 -17.15 -10.65 -2.56
N TYR A 173 -15.95 -11.09 -2.95
CA TYR A 173 -15.72 -12.43 -3.50
C TYR A 173 -15.33 -13.44 -2.41
N LEU A 174 -15.59 -13.14 -1.13
CA LEU A 174 -15.38 -14.11 -0.07
C LEU A 174 -16.34 -15.30 -0.24
N GLU A 175 -15.77 -16.48 -0.48
CA GLU A 175 -16.56 -17.69 -0.66
C GLU A 175 -17.10 -18.22 0.67
N TRP A 176 -18.34 -18.69 0.65
CA TRP A 176 -18.97 -19.33 1.82
C TRP A 176 -18.17 -20.55 2.31
N LYS A 177 -17.58 -21.34 1.41
CA LYS A 177 -16.77 -22.50 1.78
C LYS A 177 -15.55 -22.08 2.59
N SER A 178 -14.78 -21.09 2.10
CA SER A 178 -13.63 -20.55 2.81
C SER A 178 -14.02 -19.92 4.14
N PHE A 179 -15.16 -19.22 4.19
CA PHE A 179 -15.71 -18.68 5.44
C PHE A 179 -16.01 -19.81 6.43
N ARG A 180 -16.79 -20.82 6.01
CA ARG A 180 -17.26 -21.91 6.86
C ARG A 180 -16.12 -22.80 7.35
N GLU A 181 -15.21 -23.22 6.49
CA GLU A 181 -14.08 -24.07 6.86
C GLU A 181 -13.21 -23.39 7.92
N GLN A 182 -12.98 -22.09 7.79
CA GLN A 182 -12.20 -21.31 8.76
C GLN A 182 -13.06 -20.89 9.98
N PHE A 183 -14.39 -21.00 9.86
CA PHE A 183 -15.34 -20.85 10.95
C PHE A 183 -15.46 -22.11 11.83
N GLU A 184 -15.29 -23.29 11.24
CA GLU A 184 -15.38 -24.57 11.94
C GLU A 184 -13.99 -25.06 12.39
N SER A 185 -12.97 -24.77 11.58
CA SER A 185 -11.58 -24.97 11.97
C SER A 185 -11.20 -23.92 13.01
N ASN A 186 -11.37 -24.24 14.29
CA ASN A 186 -10.56 -23.65 15.35
C ASN A 186 -9.11 -23.99 15.03
N ASN A 187 -8.48 -23.18 14.17
CA ASN A 187 -7.12 -23.43 13.67
C ASN A 187 -6.12 -23.02 14.77
N THR A 188 -6.27 -23.66 15.92
CA THR A 188 -5.57 -23.43 17.18
C THR A 188 -4.06 -23.57 17.00
N VAL A 189 -3.62 -24.44 16.08
CA VAL A 189 -2.20 -24.77 15.87
C VAL A 189 -1.40 -23.66 15.16
N LEU A 190 -1.95 -23.06 14.10
CA LEU A 190 -1.32 -21.90 13.44
C LEU A 190 -1.49 -20.61 14.27
N GLN A 191 -2.53 -20.56 15.10
CA GLN A 191 -2.72 -19.49 16.06
C GLN A 191 -1.73 -19.58 17.22
N THR A 192 -1.29 -20.77 17.66
CA THR A 192 -0.37 -20.88 18.81
C THR A 192 1.02 -20.29 18.54
N GLU A 193 1.66 -20.56 17.39
CA GLU A 193 2.97 -19.97 17.10
C GLU A 193 2.90 -18.44 16.94
N ILE A 194 1.85 -17.96 16.27
CA ILE A 194 1.61 -16.53 16.10
C ILE A 194 1.24 -15.90 17.45
N ALA A 195 0.36 -16.51 18.23
CA ALA A 195 -0.04 -16.05 19.56
C ALA A 195 1.13 -16.02 20.54
N ASN A 196 2.09 -16.94 20.41
CA ASN A 196 3.32 -16.94 21.21
C ASN A 196 4.29 -15.81 20.79
N SER A 197 4.17 -15.29 19.57
CA SER A 197 4.93 -14.12 19.09
C SER A 197 4.26 -12.78 19.39
N LEU A 198 2.97 -12.80 19.77
CA LEU A 198 2.19 -11.63 20.12
C LEU A 198 2.35 -11.31 21.60
N THR A 199 2.29 -10.03 21.92
CA THR A 199 2.17 -9.54 23.30
C THR A 199 0.84 -9.96 23.92
N GLU A 200 0.74 -9.92 25.25
CA GLU A 200 -0.50 -10.28 25.96
C GLU A 200 -1.70 -9.44 25.47
N ASN A 201 -1.49 -8.14 25.25
CA ASN A 201 -2.52 -7.23 24.74
C ASN A 201 -2.95 -7.62 23.31
N GLU A 202 -2.01 -7.91 22.43
CA GLU A 202 -2.32 -8.34 21.05
C GLU A 202 -3.02 -9.71 21.04
N ARG A 203 -2.66 -10.61 21.96
CA ARG A 203 -3.32 -11.90 22.13
C ARG A 203 -4.78 -11.72 22.57
N ILE A 204 -5.05 -10.82 23.51
CA ILE A 204 -6.42 -10.48 23.93
C ILE A 204 -7.20 -9.85 22.77
N LEU A 205 -6.59 -8.93 22.01
CA LEU A 205 -7.23 -8.32 20.85
C LEU A 205 -7.55 -9.33 19.76
N THR A 206 -6.62 -10.21 19.42
CA THR A 206 -6.84 -11.24 18.40
C THR A 206 -7.91 -12.26 18.77
N GLN A 207 -8.20 -12.47 20.06
CA GLN A 207 -9.34 -13.31 20.47
C GLN A 207 -10.69 -12.72 20.06
N ASN A 208 -10.79 -11.42 19.88
CA ASN A 208 -12.02 -10.74 19.49
C ASN A 208 -12.27 -10.76 17.98
N TYR A 209 -11.26 -11.15 17.20
CA TYR A 209 -11.35 -11.20 15.75
C TYR A 209 -11.26 -12.62 15.24
N ARG A 210 -12.01 -12.88 14.18
CA ARG A 210 -11.87 -14.08 13.39
C ARG A 210 -11.14 -13.75 12.10
N ARG A 211 -9.99 -14.38 11.90
CA ARG A 211 -9.20 -14.23 10.67
C ARG A 211 -9.74 -15.18 9.61
N ILE A 212 -10.08 -14.61 8.46
CA ILE A 212 -10.47 -15.35 7.26
C ILE A 212 -9.50 -15.03 6.13
N VAL A 213 -9.10 -16.04 5.36
CA VAL A 213 -8.21 -15.92 4.20
C VAL A 213 -9.00 -16.34 2.97
N SER A 214 -9.12 -15.41 2.02
CA SER A 214 -9.74 -15.58 0.70
C SER A 214 -8.68 -15.46 -0.41
N ILE A 215 -9.02 -15.82 -1.65
CA ILE A 215 -8.17 -15.62 -2.83
C ILE A 215 -8.66 -14.38 -3.59
N GLY A 216 -7.81 -13.36 -3.68
CA GLY A 216 -8.06 -12.14 -4.45
C GLY A 216 -7.53 -12.21 -5.88
N LYS A 217 -7.58 -11.07 -6.58
CA LYS A 217 -7.10 -10.95 -7.97
C LYS A 217 -5.66 -11.43 -8.13
N GLY A 218 -5.41 -12.24 -9.16
CA GLY A 218 -4.09 -12.80 -9.46
C GLY A 218 -3.66 -13.91 -8.49
N SER A 219 -4.62 -14.63 -7.90
CA SER A 219 -4.38 -15.73 -6.97
C SER A 219 -3.63 -15.32 -5.69
N ARG A 220 -3.78 -14.07 -5.27
CA ARG A 220 -3.10 -13.53 -4.07
C ARG A 220 -3.98 -13.77 -2.84
N PRO A 221 -3.45 -14.29 -1.72
CA PRO A 221 -4.23 -14.45 -0.51
C PRO A 221 -4.59 -13.08 0.09
N VAL A 222 -5.85 -12.94 0.49
CA VAL A 222 -6.41 -11.74 1.11
C VAL A 222 -6.94 -12.12 2.48
N THR A 223 -6.37 -11.49 3.51
CA THR A 223 -6.84 -11.66 4.89
C THR A 223 -7.92 -10.64 5.22
N ILE A 224 -9.03 -11.13 5.77
CA ILE A 224 -10.18 -10.37 6.26
C ILE A 224 -10.36 -10.71 7.75
N LEU A 225 -10.42 -9.68 8.59
CA LEU A 225 -10.72 -9.79 10.01
C LEU A 225 -12.21 -9.50 10.22
N ILE A 226 -12.90 -10.43 10.87
CA ILE A 226 -14.31 -10.31 11.21
C ILE A 226 -14.43 -10.22 12.73
N PRO A 227 -14.96 -9.11 13.28
CA PRO A 227 -15.12 -8.98 14.73
C PRO A 227 -16.23 -9.92 15.24
N LYS A 228 -16.05 -10.48 16.45
CA LYS A 228 -17.07 -11.35 17.10
C LYS A 228 -18.30 -10.57 17.58
N LYS A 229 -18.14 -9.29 17.90
CA LYS A 229 -19.21 -8.31 18.15
C LYS A 229 -18.95 -7.09 17.28
N ILE A 230 -19.96 -6.60 16.56
CA ILE A 230 -19.87 -5.36 15.76
C ILE A 230 -19.95 -4.16 16.71
N LEU A 231 -18.96 -4.02 17.57
CA LEU A 231 -18.66 -2.79 18.29
C LEU A 231 -17.17 -2.56 18.06
N PRO A 232 -16.72 -1.33 17.75
CA PRO A 232 -15.30 -1.04 17.85
C PRO A 232 -14.94 -1.19 19.33
N GLN A 233 -14.39 -2.35 19.70
CA GLN A 233 -13.99 -2.67 21.07
C GLN A 233 -13.04 -1.61 21.61
N ASP A 234 -12.23 -1.04 20.73
CA ASP A 234 -11.35 0.09 21.01
C ASP A 234 -12.15 1.32 21.49
N VAL A 235 -13.28 1.65 20.86
CA VAL A 235 -14.12 2.81 21.24
C VAL A 235 -14.82 2.56 22.57
N TYR A 236 -15.32 1.35 22.82
CA TYR A 236 -15.95 0.98 24.09
C TYR A 236 -14.94 0.98 25.25
N GLN A 237 -13.73 0.47 25.03
CA GLN A 237 -12.65 0.48 26.02
C GLN A 237 -12.13 1.90 26.28
N ILE A 238 -11.94 2.70 25.23
CA ILE A 238 -11.57 4.12 25.34
C ILE A 238 -12.63 4.89 26.15
N ALA A 239 -13.91 4.69 25.86
CA ALA A 239 -15.00 5.33 26.60
C ALA A 239 -15.02 4.93 28.09
N LYS A 240 -14.80 3.65 28.40
CA LYS A 240 -14.67 3.16 29.79
C LYS A 240 -13.49 3.80 30.53
N VAL A 241 -12.33 3.87 29.87
CA VAL A 241 -11.12 4.46 30.46
C VAL A 241 -11.28 5.97 30.67
N SER A 242 -11.81 6.70 29.69
CA SER A 242 -12.12 8.14 29.84
C SER A 242 -13.10 8.41 30.99
N LYS A 243 -14.08 7.52 31.19
CA LYS A 243 -15.07 7.60 32.29
C LYS A 243 -14.44 7.36 33.67
N ILE A 244 -13.54 6.38 33.79
CA ILE A 244 -12.79 6.12 35.02
C ILE A 244 -11.91 7.33 35.38
N LEU A 245 -11.24 7.92 34.40
CA LEU A 245 -10.41 9.13 34.60
C LEU A 245 -11.24 10.31 35.12
N LEU A 246 -12.45 10.53 34.58
CA LEU A 246 -13.34 11.59 35.05
C LEU A 246 -13.86 11.33 36.48
N LEU A 247 -14.13 10.07 36.83
CA LEU A 247 -14.53 9.67 38.19
C LEU A 247 -13.37 9.75 39.20
N MET A 248 -12.13 9.58 38.74
CA MET A 248 -10.91 9.84 39.52
C MET A 248 -10.76 11.32 39.83
N GLU A 249 -10.98 12.19 38.84
CA GLU A 249 -10.92 13.65 39.02
C GLU A 249 -11.97 14.15 40.02
N LYS A 250 -13.16 13.52 40.04
CA LYS A 250 -14.24 13.81 41.00
C LYS A 250 -14.12 13.05 42.34
N GLY A 251 -13.01 12.35 42.59
CA GLY A 251 -12.73 11.68 43.87
C GLY A 251 -13.52 10.40 44.15
N ASN A 252 -14.26 9.85 43.18
CA ASN A 252 -15.15 8.70 43.34
C ASN A 252 -14.56 7.36 42.84
N ALA A 253 -13.27 7.33 42.52
CA ALA A 253 -12.59 6.16 41.94
C ALA A 253 -12.46 4.94 42.87
N ALA A 254 -12.65 5.12 44.18
CA ALA A 254 -12.54 4.03 45.15
C ALA A 254 -13.53 2.88 44.89
N LYS A 255 -14.70 3.17 44.27
CA LYS A 255 -15.76 2.20 43.93
C LYS A 255 -15.32 1.11 42.93
N TYR A 256 -14.24 1.36 42.19
CA TYR A 256 -13.73 0.48 41.14
C TYR A 256 -12.34 -0.05 41.46
N LYS A 257 -11.84 0.20 42.68
CA LYS A 257 -10.57 -0.35 43.15
C LYS A 257 -10.66 -1.87 43.16
N ASN A 258 -9.68 -2.52 42.52
CA ASN A 258 -9.57 -3.98 42.39
C ASN A 258 -10.63 -4.66 41.49
N LYS A 259 -11.36 -3.93 40.65
CA LYS A 259 -12.22 -4.50 39.60
C LYS A 259 -11.50 -4.50 38.26
N THR A 260 -11.71 -5.54 37.45
CA THR A 260 -11.17 -5.56 36.07
C THR A 260 -12.03 -4.71 35.13
N LEU A 261 -11.48 -4.22 34.01
CA LEU A 261 -12.20 -3.35 33.05
C LEU A 261 -13.47 -4.01 32.44
N GLU A 262 -13.53 -5.34 32.51
CA GLU A 262 -14.66 -6.16 32.06
C GLU A 262 -15.78 -6.26 33.10
N GLU A 263 -15.43 -6.23 34.40
CA GLU A 263 -16.36 -6.26 35.55
C GLU A 263 -16.98 -4.89 35.87
N ILE A 264 -16.43 -3.83 35.27
CA ILE A 264 -16.91 -2.47 35.45
C ILE A 264 -18.02 -2.23 34.42
N ASP A 265 -19.27 -2.32 34.88
CA ASP A 265 -20.45 -1.82 34.19
C ASP A 265 -20.71 -0.40 34.69
N ILE A 266 -20.67 0.59 33.79
CA ILE A 266 -20.75 2.00 34.18
C ILE A 266 -22.01 2.61 33.60
N ASP A 267 -23.01 2.79 34.45
CA ASP A 267 -24.29 3.40 34.10
C ASP A 267 -24.09 4.84 33.60
N MET A 268 -24.67 5.19 32.45
CA MET A 268 -24.45 6.49 31.79
C MET A 268 -25.13 7.64 32.51
N ASP A 269 -26.16 7.35 33.31
CA ASP A 269 -26.98 8.35 34.01
C ASP A 269 -26.31 8.88 35.29
N GLU A 270 -25.30 8.18 35.83
CA GLU A 270 -24.52 8.62 37.01
C GLU A 270 -23.62 9.85 36.73
N ILE A 271 -23.31 10.18 35.46
CA ILE A 271 -22.47 11.35 35.13
C ILE A 271 -23.27 12.64 35.10
N GLU A 272 -24.50 12.60 34.58
CA GLU A 272 -25.32 13.79 34.37
C GLU A 272 -25.69 14.43 35.72
N SER A 273 -25.95 13.60 36.73
CA SER A 273 -26.16 14.03 38.13
C SER A 273 -24.92 14.64 38.79
N LEU A 274 -23.70 14.25 38.41
CA LEU A 274 -22.43 14.75 38.96
C LEU A 274 -21.90 16.00 38.25
N SER A 275 -22.52 16.43 37.15
CA SER A 275 -22.12 17.64 36.41
C SER A 275 -22.70 18.94 36.99
N ASN A 276 -23.71 18.83 37.86
CA ASN A 276 -24.44 19.96 38.42
C ASN A 276 -23.91 20.46 39.79
N GLU A 277 -22.85 19.86 40.36
CA GLU A 277 -22.39 20.20 41.73
C GLU A 277 -21.18 21.15 41.83
N ASN A 278 -20.52 21.53 40.73
CA ASN A 278 -19.23 22.26 40.82
C ASN A 278 -19.26 23.78 40.60
N ASP A 279 -20.43 24.42 40.54
CA ASP A 279 -20.52 25.88 40.66
C ASP A 279 -20.67 26.30 42.12
N ASN A 280 -19.55 26.35 42.86
CA ASN A 280 -19.48 27.16 44.07
C ASN A 280 -18.09 27.78 44.26
N SER A 281 -18.02 29.03 43.83
CA SER A 281 -17.03 30.06 44.12
C SER A 281 -16.72 30.25 45.62
N LYS A 282 -15.44 30.50 45.96
CA LYS A 282 -14.90 31.52 46.92
C LYS A 282 -13.41 31.22 47.23
N ASN A 283 -12.44 32.00 46.75
CA ASN A 283 -11.90 33.30 47.22
C ASN A 283 -10.77 33.22 48.28
N LEU A 284 -9.66 33.94 47.97
CA LEU A 284 -8.59 34.50 48.84
C LEU A 284 -7.58 33.49 49.46
N GLN A 285 -6.24 33.65 49.45
CA GLN A 285 -5.40 34.84 49.73
C GLN A 285 -3.98 34.79 49.09
N GLN A 286 -3.38 35.97 49.03
CA GLN A 286 -2.04 36.39 48.53
C GLN A 286 -0.85 35.88 49.38
N ASN A 287 0.36 35.77 48.78
CA ASN A 287 1.55 36.58 49.12
C ASN A 287 2.89 36.16 48.44
N ASN A 288 3.48 37.14 47.73
CA ASN A 288 4.86 37.69 47.74
C ASN A 288 6.15 36.86 47.43
N ASN A 289 6.77 37.24 46.30
CA ASN A 289 8.14 37.77 46.07
C ASN A 289 9.42 37.12 46.66
N ASN A 290 10.34 36.64 45.78
CA ASN A 290 11.63 37.27 45.36
C ASN A 290 12.73 36.25 44.96
N GLY A 291 13.44 36.52 43.84
CA GLY A 291 14.91 36.33 43.75
C GLY A 291 15.52 35.26 42.82
N GLN A 292 15.92 35.70 41.61
CA GLN A 292 17.18 35.43 40.87
C GLN A 292 17.44 34.13 40.05
N GLU A 293 18.19 34.39 38.96
CA GLU A 293 18.59 33.64 37.73
C GLU A 293 19.33 32.30 38.00
N GLU A 294 19.33 31.29 37.13
CA GLU A 294 20.03 31.21 35.83
C GLU A 294 19.53 30.05 34.93
N MET A 295 19.56 30.34 33.62
CA MET A 295 19.87 29.53 32.43
C MET A 295 19.79 27.98 32.46
N THR A 296 19.08 27.41 31.47
CA THR A 296 19.66 26.52 30.43
C THR A 296 18.63 26.14 29.35
N GLU A 297 19.06 26.21 28.09
CA GLU A 297 18.31 25.91 26.87
C GLU A 297 17.92 24.43 26.72
N SER A 298 16.81 24.16 26.03
CA SER A 298 16.46 22.85 25.47
C SER A 298 16.10 22.98 23.98
N PRO A 299 16.64 22.13 23.08
CA PRO A 299 16.41 22.21 21.65
C PRO A 299 15.19 21.41 21.17
N LYS A 300 14.62 21.88 20.06
CA LYS A 300 13.55 21.28 19.25
C LYS A 300 14.02 19.98 18.58
N ILE A 301 13.18 18.94 18.57
CA ILE A 301 13.34 17.75 17.70
C ILE A 301 12.12 17.62 16.81
N GLU A 302 12.40 17.60 15.50
CA GLU A 302 11.49 17.53 14.38
C GLU A 302 11.37 16.06 13.92
N GLY A 303 10.16 15.50 13.99
CA GLY A 303 9.88 14.11 13.61
C GLY A 303 9.58 13.97 12.12
N ARG A 304 10.45 13.27 11.39
CA ARG A 304 10.33 12.94 9.96
C ARG A 304 9.65 11.59 9.76
N PHE A 305 8.57 11.58 8.99
CA PHE A 305 7.83 10.40 8.51
C PHE A 305 8.43 9.94 7.16
N GLU A 306 8.78 8.66 7.02
CA GLU A 306 9.25 8.06 5.75
C GLU A 306 8.17 7.17 5.13
N MET A 307 7.93 7.36 3.83
CA MET A 307 6.98 6.63 3.01
C MET A 307 7.74 5.75 2.01
N LEU A 308 7.52 4.44 2.09
CA LEU A 308 8.08 3.42 1.19
C LEU A 308 7.38 3.48 -0.18
N GLN A 309 8.16 3.43 -1.27
CA GLN A 309 7.68 3.12 -2.62
C GLN A 309 8.35 1.84 -3.11
N GLU A 310 7.56 1.00 -3.79
CA GLU A 310 7.95 -0.26 -4.44
C GLU A 310 8.71 0.03 -5.74
N GLU A 311 9.87 -0.61 -5.94
CA GLU A 311 10.59 -0.59 -7.21
C GLU A 311 10.32 -1.86 -8.02
N SER A 312 9.83 -1.68 -9.26
CA SER A 312 9.77 -2.71 -10.29
C SER A 312 11.13 -2.83 -10.98
N HIS A 313 11.66 -4.05 -11.00
CA HIS A 313 12.85 -4.44 -11.76
C HIS A 313 12.68 -4.20 -13.27
N ASN A 314 13.72 -3.67 -13.91
CA ASN A 314 14.11 -4.03 -15.28
C ASN A 314 15.63 -3.81 -15.46
N ASN A 315 16.32 -4.88 -15.82
CA ASN A 315 17.73 -4.90 -16.24
C ASN A 315 17.81 -4.57 -17.73
N ILE A 316 18.69 -3.65 -18.13
CA ILE A 316 19.42 -3.74 -19.40
C ILE A 316 20.87 -3.30 -19.15
N SER A 317 21.78 -4.17 -19.56
CA SER A 317 23.21 -3.99 -19.58
C SER A 317 23.68 -3.16 -20.79
N THR A 318 24.93 -2.71 -20.66
CA THR A 318 25.97 -2.56 -21.70
C THR A 318 26.33 -1.14 -22.19
N PHE A 319 27.64 -0.89 -22.09
CA PHE A 319 28.55 -0.02 -22.84
C PHE A 319 29.04 1.34 -22.28
N ASN A 320 30.31 1.26 -21.86
CA ASN A 320 31.46 2.15 -22.10
C ASN A 320 31.47 3.62 -21.65
N LYS A 321 32.28 3.81 -20.60
CA LYS A 321 33.20 4.90 -20.26
C LYS A 321 33.61 5.81 -21.43
N LEU A 322 33.32 7.11 -21.32
CA LEU A 322 34.19 8.23 -21.69
C LEU A 322 33.94 9.42 -20.74
N ASP A 323 34.97 10.23 -20.61
CA ASP A 323 35.34 11.07 -19.46
C ASP A 323 34.94 12.57 -19.59
N ILE A 324 34.84 13.23 -18.41
CA ILE A 324 35.17 14.65 -18.08
C ILE A 324 34.10 15.79 -18.09
N SER A 325 33.98 16.36 -16.87
CA SER A 325 33.78 17.77 -16.43
C SER A 325 32.39 18.41 -16.20
N SER A 326 32.09 18.52 -14.90
CA SER A 326 31.61 19.68 -14.12
C SER A 326 30.35 20.46 -14.56
N VAL A 327 29.25 20.31 -13.81
CA VAL A 327 28.78 21.28 -12.77
C VAL A 327 27.91 20.51 -11.77
N GLY A 328 28.33 20.40 -10.50
CA GLY A 328 27.70 19.56 -9.48
C GLY A 328 26.79 20.31 -8.51
N CYS A 329 25.50 20.00 -8.54
CA CYS A 329 24.51 20.27 -7.50
C CYS A 329 24.63 19.21 -6.38
N PRO A 330 24.47 19.53 -5.07
CA PRO A 330 24.82 18.60 -4.00
C PRO A 330 23.82 17.45 -3.86
N GLN A 331 24.16 16.28 -4.43
CA GLN A 331 23.45 15.04 -4.17
C GLN A 331 23.98 14.38 -2.90
N LYS A 332 23.11 14.11 -1.92
CA LYS A 332 23.41 13.25 -0.77
C LYS A 332 23.81 11.86 -1.28
N LYS A 333 25.10 11.51 -1.19
CA LYS A 333 25.59 10.15 -1.45
C LYS A 333 25.00 9.21 -0.39
N VAL A 334 24.08 8.33 -0.79
CA VAL A 334 23.74 7.16 0.02
C VAL A 334 24.98 6.26 0.04
N SER A 335 25.63 6.18 1.20
CA SER A 335 26.77 5.29 1.44
C SER A 335 26.32 3.83 1.29
N ARG A 336 26.54 3.23 0.11
CA ARG A 336 26.45 1.78 -0.06
C ARG A 336 27.67 1.17 0.63
N GLN A 337 27.45 0.44 1.71
CA GLN A 337 28.53 -0.25 2.42
C GLN A 337 29.19 -1.25 1.47
N GLN A 338 30.45 -0.97 1.09
CA GLN A 338 31.26 -1.89 0.30
C GLN A 338 31.90 -2.93 1.23
N TRP A 339 31.71 -4.21 0.92
CA TRP A 339 32.36 -5.29 1.65
C TRP A 339 33.84 -5.36 1.29
N THR A 340 34.72 -5.39 2.29
CA THR A 340 36.15 -5.62 2.07
C THR A 340 36.40 -7.06 1.62
N THR A 341 37.54 -7.31 0.96
CA THR A 341 37.92 -8.67 0.54
C THR A 341 37.99 -9.63 1.73
N ASN A 342 38.45 -9.16 2.89
CA ASN A 342 38.50 -9.96 4.11
C ASN A 342 37.10 -10.34 4.61
N GLN A 343 36.18 -9.36 4.69
CA GLN A 343 34.79 -9.60 5.10
C GLN A 343 34.08 -10.60 4.19
N LYS A 344 34.30 -10.51 2.88
CA LYS A 344 33.75 -11.48 1.91
C LYS A 344 34.28 -12.88 2.15
N THR A 345 35.59 -13.03 2.37
CA THR A 345 36.22 -14.33 2.63
C THR A 345 35.67 -14.96 3.92
N MET A 346 35.54 -14.19 5.00
CA MET A 346 34.97 -14.66 6.27
C MET A 346 33.53 -15.12 6.12
N MET A 347 32.68 -14.34 5.44
CA MET A 347 31.29 -14.72 5.17
C MET A 347 31.19 -15.99 4.30
N LYS A 348 32.02 -16.12 3.25
CA LYS A 348 32.04 -17.32 2.39
C LYS A 348 32.53 -18.56 3.13
N GLN A 349 33.49 -18.40 4.05
CA GLN A 349 34.02 -19.50 4.85
C GLN A 349 33.00 -19.99 5.89
N TYR A 350 32.34 -19.07 6.60
CA TYR A 350 31.35 -19.42 7.63
C TYR A 350 30.07 -20.01 7.04
N PHE A 351 29.52 -19.40 5.97
CA PHE A 351 28.29 -19.87 5.32
C PHE A 351 28.53 -20.85 4.16
N LYS A 352 29.69 -21.53 4.14
CA LYS A 352 30.08 -22.44 3.05
C LYS A 352 29.03 -23.54 2.78
N TYR A 353 28.42 -24.08 3.84
CA TYR A 353 27.38 -25.10 3.71
C TYR A 353 26.10 -24.52 3.08
N GLN A 354 25.63 -23.38 3.58
CA GLN A 354 24.42 -22.70 3.11
C GLN A 354 24.54 -22.25 1.64
N ILE A 355 25.72 -21.76 1.24
CA ILE A 355 26.04 -21.39 -0.15
C ILE A 355 26.00 -22.63 -1.05
N ARG A 356 26.62 -23.75 -0.64
CA ARG A 356 26.61 -25.01 -1.40
C ARG A 356 25.22 -25.65 -1.48
N ALA A 357 24.46 -25.61 -0.39
CA ALA A 357 23.11 -26.16 -0.30
C ALA A 357 22.04 -25.25 -0.92
N LYS A 358 22.42 -24.07 -1.44
CA LYS A 358 21.52 -23.04 -1.99
C LYS A 358 20.36 -22.67 -1.03
N LYS A 359 20.66 -22.63 0.28
CA LYS A 359 19.69 -22.28 1.32
C LYS A 359 20.08 -20.95 1.96
N ALA A 360 19.15 -20.00 2.00
CA ALA A 360 19.39 -18.74 2.67
C ALA A 360 19.54 -18.96 4.20
N PRO A 361 20.52 -18.32 4.85
CA PRO A 361 20.72 -18.47 6.29
C PRO A 361 19.55 -17.88 7.08
N ARG A 362 19.26 -18.50 8.24
CA ARG A 362 18.23 -18.03 9.17
C ARG A 362 18.71 -16.80 9.93
N LYS A 363 17.77 -16.04 10.50
CA LYS A 363 18.07 -14.81 11.27
C LYS A 363 19.08 -15.10 12.39
N ASN A 364 18.82 -16.13 13.19
CA ASN A 364 19.66 -16.51 14.32
C ASN A 364 21.11 -16.84 13.88
N GLU A 365 21.29 -17.54 12.74
CA GLU A 365 22.62 -17.87 12.19
C GLU A 365 23.40 -16.64 11.74
N CYS A 366 22.70 -15.62 11.23
CA CYS A 366 23.31 -14.35 10.83
C CYS A 366 23.68 -13.50 12.06
N GLU A 367 22.84 -13.50 13.09
CA GLU A 367 23.13 -12.80 14.35
C GLU A 367 24.28 -13.46 15.11
N THR A 368 24.35 -14.79 15.16
CA THR A 368 25.50 -15.50 15.73
C THR A 368 26.79 -15.19 14.99
N PHE A 369 26.76 -15.09 13.66
CA PHE A 369 27.94 -14.70 12.87
C PHE A 369 28.41 -13.27 13.19
N VAL A 370 27.48 -12.31 13.25
CA VAL A 370 27.81 -10.90 13.57
C VAL A 370 28.38 -10.78 14.99
N ASN A 371 27.87 -11.57 15.94
CA ASN A 371 28.37 -11.57 17.31
C ASN A 371 29.76 -12.23 17.44
N ILE A 372 30.04 -13.31 16.70
CA ILE A 372 31.35 -13.99 16.71
C ILE A 372 32.44 -13.08 16.12
N TYR A 373 32.11 -12.30 15.09
CA TYR A 373 33.04 -11.44 14.36
C TYR A 373 32.74 -9.95 14.56
N GLU A 374 32.37 -9.57 15.79
CA GLU A 374 31.93 -8.21 16.13
C GLU A 374 32.96 -7.12 15.76
N ASN A 375 34.25 -7.45 15.83
CA ASN A 375 35.34 -6.53 15.47
C ASN A 375 35.35 -6.16 13.97
N ASP A 376 35.03 -7.09 13.08
CA ASP A 376 35.05 -6.90 11.62
C ASP A 376 33.68 -6.48 11.05
N PHE A 377 32.59 -6.70 11.80
CA PHE A 377 31.20 -6.46 11.38
C PHE A 377 30.43 -5.48 12.27
N ARG A 378 31.14 -4.60 12.98
CA ARG A 378 30.53 -3.56 13.84
C ARG A 378 29.51 -2.71 13.07
N GLY A 379 28.27 -2.65 13.58
CA GLY A 379 27.18 -1.86 12.98
C GLY A 379 26.54 -2.48 11.72
N VAL A 380 26.85 -3.74 11.40
CA VAL A 380 26.24 -4.45 10.28
C VAL A 380 24.99 -5.20 10.73
N SER A 381 23.83 -4.82 10.16
CA SER A 381 22.58 -5.55 10.38
C SER A 381 22.66 -6.97 9.80
N TRP A 382 22.11 -7.96 10.51
CA TRP A 382 21.98 -9.35 10.03
C TRP A 382 21.36 -9.47 8.62
N THR A 383 20.46 -8.56 8.26
CA THR A 383 19.84 -8.49 6.92
C THR A 383 20.88 -8.31 5.81
N LYS A 384 21.92 -7.51 6.04
CA LYS A 384 23.00 -7.26 5.04
C LYS A 384 23.83 -8.52 4.82
N VAL A 385 24.14 -9.27 5.89
CA VAL A 385 24.86 -10.55 5.82
C VAL A 385 24.02 -11.57 5.05
N LYS A 386 22.73 -11.67 5.36
CA LYS A 386 21.78 -12.54 4.65
C LYS A 386 21.71 -12.21 3.15
N THR A 387 21.62 -10.93 2.80
CA THR A 387 21.60 -10.48 1.40
C THR A 387 22.91 -10.80 0.66
N PHE A 388 24.06 -10.70 1.34
CA PHE A 388 25.34 -11.11 0.75
C PHE A 388 25.36 -12.61 0.43
N VAL A 389 25.00 -13.46 1.39
CA VAL A 389 24.96 -14.91 1.20
C VAL A 389 23.96 -15.29 0.09
N TYR A 390 22.80 -14.63 0.04
CA TYR A 390 21.80 -14.79 -1.02
C TYR A 390 22.35 -14.48 -2.42
N ASN A 391 23.06 -13.35 -2.55
CA ASN A 391 23.63 -12.93 -3.82
C ASN A 391 24.78 -13.84 -4.27
N GLU A 392 25.60 -14.31 -3.33
CA GLU A 392 26.74 -15.18 -3.62
C GLU A 392 26.31 -16.52 -4.25
N TYR A 393 25.32 -17.23 -3.70
CA TYR A 393 24.88 -18.48 -4.34
C TYR A 393 24.06 -18.26 -5.62
N ARG A 394 23.43 -17.08 -5.82
CA ARG A 394 22.78 -16.73 -7.10
C ARG A 394 23.78 -16.49 -8.22
N LEU A 395 24.93 -15.88 -7.92
CA LEU A 395 25.97 -15.60 -8.92
C LEU A 395 26.68 -16.85 -9.44
N HIS A 396 26.67 -17.95 -8.67
CA HIS A 396 27.23 -19.25 -9.09
C HIS A 396 26.15 -20.18 -9.69
N SER A 397 25.05 -19.60 -10.21
CA SER A 397 23.91 -20.32 -10.81
C SER A 397 23.80 -20.15 -12.34
N GLU A 398 24.76 -19.46 -12.95
CA GLU A 398 25.05 -19.45 -14.38
C GLU A 398 26.36 -20.20 -14.60
#